data_AF-A0A9E5G427-F1
#
_entry.id   AF-A0A9E5G427-F1
#
_cell.length_a   1.000
_cell.length_b   1.000
_cell.length_c   1.000
_cell.angle_alpha   90.00
_cell.angle_beta   90.00
_cell.angle_gamma   90.00
#
_symmetry.space_group_name_H-M   'P 1'
#
loop_
_entity.id
_entity.type
_entity.pdbx_description
1 polymer ?
#
loop_
_entity_poly.entity_id
_entity_poly.type
_entity_poly.pdbx_seq_one_letter_code
_entity_poly.pdbx_strand_id
1 'polypeptide(L)'
;MSTVPGNSGAIGLQKKEKQKLLFSIGSLLILGISYYLLRPIAEQMRMKDFITGPSMLLQLCLLPIIWLVFGWTMMQTLRILGVARPSKSKFAKAIHVASWAVLLLYAALMLPLLIEIVKSTIQALEYKQNPSLFPNGLQYANNIPIFLQKTEMQLMSVTYTQPIMFIFPSIILWLSKPSEKSAK
;
A
#
# COMPACT_ATOMS: atom_id res chain seq x y z
N MET A 1 16.41 1.68 -53.22
CA MET A 1 16.86 2.20 -51.91
C MET A 1 15.62 2.54 -51.09
N SER A 2 15.19 1.63 -50.21
CA SER A 2 14.04 1.84 -49.33
C SER A 2 14.55 2.42 -48.02
N THR A 3 14.21 3.67 -47.73
CA THR A 3 14.49 4.33 -46.46
C THR A 3 13.59 3.71 -45.40
N VAL A 4 14.16 2.86 -44.55
CA VAL A 4 13.47 2.28 -43.38
C VAL A 4 13.03 3.45 -42.47
N PRO A 5 11.73 3.72 -42.30
CA PRO A 5 11.28 4.82 -41.48
C PRO A 5 11.48 4.49 -39.99
N GLY A 6 12.43 5.21 -39.38
CA GLY A 6 12.24 5.86 -38.07
C GLY A 6 12.12 4.95 -36.84
N ASN A 7 13.25 4.38 -36.40
CA ASN A 7 13.40 3.75 -35.08
C ASN A 7 13.35 4.76 -33.88
N SER A 8 13.25 6.07 -34.16
CA SER A 8 13.26 7.14 -33.15
C SER A 8 12.08 7.08 -32.17
N GLY A 9 10.92 6.53 -32.59
CA GLY A 9 9.75 6.37 -31.73
C GLY A 9 9.90 5.28 -30.67
N ALA A 10 10.65 4.21 -30.97
CA ALA A 10 10.88 3.10 -30.04
C ALA A 10 11.84 3.50 -28.90
N ILE A 11 12.84 4.32 -29.21
CA ILE A 11 13.86 4.80 -28.25
C ILE A 11 13.20 5.70 -27.18
N GLY A 12 12.28 6.59 -27.59
CA GLY A 12 11.57 7.48 -26.67
C GLY A 12 10.64 6.74 -25.70
N LEU A 13 9.94 5.70 -26.17
CA LEU A 13 9.07 4.87 -25.33
C LEU A 13 9.86 4.07 -24.29
N GLN A 14 11.01 3.51 -24.67
CA GLN A 14 11.88 2.82 -23.72
C GLN A 14 12.41 3.74 -22.62
N LYS A 15 12.77 4.99 -22.95
CA LYS A 15 13.27 5.96 -21.95
C LYS A 15 12.21 6.27 -20.88
N LYS A 16 10.95 6.47 -21.29
CA LYS A 16 9.83 6.74 -20.35
C LYS A 16 9.54 5.54 -19.45
N GLU A 17 9.60 4.32 -19.98
CA GLU A 17 9.37 3.10 -19.20
C GLU A 17 10.50 2.83 -18.19
N LYS A 18 11.75 3.12 -18.54
CA LYS A 18 12.90 3.08 -17.62
C LYS A 18 12.76 4.10 -16.48
N GLN A 19 12.29 5.32 -16.78
CA GLN A 19 12.02 6.34 -15.75
C GLN A 19 10.93 5.90 -14.78
N LYS A 20 9.83 5.32 -15.27
CA LYS A 20 8.77 4.77 -14.39
C LYS A 20 9.29 3.64 -13.50
N LEU A 21 10.17 2.78 -14.03
CA LEU A 21 10.82 1.74 -13.24
C LEU A 21 11.69 2.34 -12.14
N LEU A 22 12.55 3.31 -12.48
CA LEU A 22 13.41 4.00 -11.50
C LEU A 22 12.59 4.65 -10.39
N PHE A 23 11.48 5.31 -10.73
CA PHE A 23 10.58 5.88 -9.74
C PHE A 23 9.97 4.81 -8.83
N SER A 24 9.52 3.68 -9.40
CA SER A 24 8.91 2.59 -8.63
C SER A 24 9.92 1.93 -7.68
N ILE A 25 11.15 1.69 -8.15
CA ILE A 25 12.26 1.19 -7.32
C ILE A 25 12.60 2.20 -6.22
N GLY A 26 12.66 3.50 -6.54
CA GLY A 26 12.91 4.56 -5.57
C GLY A 26 11.83 4.60 -4.48
N SER A 27 10.56 4.54 -4.86
CA SER A 27 9.44 4.46 -3.91
C SER A 27 9.53 3.21 -3.02
N LEU A 28 9.81 2.04 -3.61
CA LEU A 28 9.96 0.79 -2.86
C LEU A 28 11.12 0.87 -1.86
N LEU A 29 12.25 1.46 -2.26
CA LEU A 29 13.42 1.63 -1.41
C LEU A 29 13.13 2.60 -0.25
N ILE A 30 12.47 3.73 -0.50
CA ILE A 30 12.03 4.67 0.54
C ILE A 30 11.10 3.98 1.54
N LEU A 31 10.11 3.23 1.06
CA LEU A 31 9.17 2.52 1.92
C LEU A 31 9.86 1.42 2.73
N GLY A 32 10.77 0.66 2.10
CA GLY A 32 11.55 -0.40 2.76
C GLY A 32 12.47 0.14 3.84
N ILE A 33 13.19 1.24 3.57
CA ILE A 33 14.04 1.92 4.57
C ILE A 33 13.17 2.46 5.71
N SER A 34 12.05 3.11 5.38
CA SER A 34 11.11 3.64 6.38
C SER A 34 10.59 2.52 7.30
N TYR A 35 10.20 1.38 6.73
CA TYR A 35 9.77 0.21 7.50
C TYR A 35 10.91 -0.34 8.38
N TYR A 36 12.12 -0.48 7.82
CA TYR A 36 13.28 -0.96 8.55
C TYR A 36 13.65 -0.07 9.74
N LEU A 37 13.61 1.26 9.57
CA LEU A 37 13.93 2.22 10.63
C LEU A 37 12.81 2.33 11.68
N LEU A 38 11.54 2.30 11.28
CA LEU A 38 10.42 2.46 12.20
C LEU A 38 10.11 1.19 12.99
N ARG A 39 10.35 0.00 12.42
CA ARG A 39 10.06 -1.27 13.09
C ARG A 39 10.73 -1.44 14.46
N PRO A 40 12.04 -1.21 14.66
CA PRO A 40 12.66 -1.35 15.98
C PRO A 40 12.10 -0.33 16.98
N ILE A 41 11.73 0.87 16.54
CA ILE A 41 11.10 1.89 17.39
C ILE A 41 9.72 1.40 17.85
N ALA A 42 8.90 0.92 16.92
CA ALA A 42 7.58 0.37 17.23
C ALA A 42 7.66 -0.84 18.16
N GLU A 43 8.63 -1.73 17.95
CA GLU A 43 8.85 -2.89 18.84
C GLU A 43 9.34 -2.47 20.22
N GLN A 44 10.20 -1.47 20.34
CA GLN A 44 10.60 -0.93 21.63
C GLN A 44 9.42 -0.34 22.39
N MET A 45 8.56 0.45 21.72
CA MET A 45 7.34 1.00 22.33
C MET A 45 6.38 -0.13 22.77
N ARG A 46 6.26 -1.19 21.97
CA ARG A 46 5.45 -2.36 22.32
C ARG A 46 5.99 -3.09 23.56
N MET A 47 7.30 -3.33 23.61
CA MET A 47 7.90 -4.17 24.66
C MET A 47 8.17 -3.40 25.96
N LYS A 48 8.50 -2.10 25.88
CA LYS A 48 8.84 -1.28 27.05
C LYS A 48 7.63 -0.52 27.60
N ASP A 49 6.78 -0.02 26.71
CA ASP A 49 5.69 0.90 27.06
C ASP A 49 4.31 0.26 26.91
N PHE A 50 4.23 -0.99 26.45
CA PHE A 50 2.99 -1.70 26.14
C PHE A 50 2.10 -0.97 25.10
N ILE A 51 2.68 -0.05 24.33
CA ILE A 51 1.98 0.69 23.27
C ILE A 51 2.07 -0.10 21.96
N THR A 52 1.01 -0.81 21.59
CA THR A 52 0.97 -1.66 20.39
C THR A 52 0.70 -0.87 19.10
N GLY A 53 0.04 0.28 19.21
CA GLY A 53 -0.44 1.08 18.06
C GLY A 53 0.58 1.32 16.95
N PRO A 54 1.81 1.77 17.24
CA PRO A 54 2.85 1.97 16.22
C PRO A 54 3.15 0.71 15.40
N SER A 55 3.24 -0.47 16.04
CA SER A 55 3.49 -1.73 15.33
C SER A 55 2.28 -2.09 14.46
N MET A 56 1.06 -1.81 14.92
CA MET A 56 -0.15 -2.01 14.11
C MET A 56 -0.19 -1.12 12.87
N LEU A 57 0.18 0.16 13.00
CA LEU A 57 0.25 1.08 11.85
C LEU A 57 1.24 0.60 10.79
N LEU A 58 2.41 0.12 11.20
CA LEU A 58 3.40 -0.42 10.25
C LEU A 58 2.86 -1.64 9.51
N GLN A 59 2.14 -2.52 10.20
CA GLN A 59 1.63 -3.76 9.61
C GLN A 59 0.37 -3.55 8.76
N LEU A 60 -0.51 -2.62 9.13
CA LEU A 60 -1.79 -2.39 8.45
C LEU A 60 -1.75 -1.34 7.34
N CYS A 61 -0.80 -0.40 7.40
CA CYS A 61 -0.61 0.60 6.35
C CYS A 61 0.65 0.32 5.53
N LEU A 62 1.82 0.33 6.18
CA LEU A 62 3.07 0.41 5.44
C LEU A 62 3.36 -0.88 4.69
N LEU A 63 3.11 -2.02 5.30
CA LEU A 63 3.40 -3.33 4.71
C LEU A 63 2.51 -3.65 3.48
N PRO A 64 1.17 -3.43 3.49
CA PRO A 64 0.34 -3.52 2.29
C PRO A 64 0.82 -2.62 1.14
N ILE A 65 1.21 -1.38 1.45
CA ILE A 65 1.71 -0.43 0.46
C ILE A 65 3.03 -0.93 -0.14
N ILE A 66 3.95 -1.46 0.67
CA ILE A 66 5.20 -2.07 0.19
C ILE A 66 4.90 -3.20 -0.80
N TRP A 67 4.01 -4.13 -0.46
CA TRP A 67 3.66 -5.25 -1.33
C TRP A 67 2.95 -4.81 -2.62
N LEU A 68 2.12 -3.77 -2.54
CA LEU A 68 1.47 -3.18 -3.70
C LEU A 68 2.51 -2.54 -4.64
N VAL A 69 3.42 -1.72 -4.12
CA VAL A 69 4.49 -1.10 -4.93
C VAL A 69 5.46 -2.16 -5.48
N PHE A 70 5.74 -3.21 -4.71
CA PHE A 70 6.56 -4.34 -5.14
C PHE A 70 5.95 -5.06 -6.34
N GLY A 71 4.67 -5.44 -6.26
CA GLY A 71 3.96 -6.09 -7.37
C GLY A 71 3.98 -5.24 -8.64
N TRP A 72 3.83 -3.92 -8.50
CA TRP A 72 3.88 -2.98 -9.62
C TRP A 72 5.27 -2.91 -10.25
N THR A 73 6.31 -2.80 -9.41
CA THR A 73 7.72 -2.76 -9.82
C THR A 73 8.14 -4.04 -10.53
N MET A 74 7.67 -5.20 -10.04
CA MET A 74 7.91 -6.50 -10.66
C MET A 74 7.32 -6.53 -12.07
N MET A 75 6.06 -6.13 -12.25
CA MET A 75 5.42 -6.10 -13.57
C MET A 75 6.09 -5.10 -14.53
N GLN A 76 6.50 -3.94 -14.00
CA GLN A 76 7.24 -2.95 -14.78
C GLN A 76 8.59 -3.50 -15.27
N THR A 77 9.28 -4.25 -14.42
CA THR A 77 10.53 -4.96 -14.78
C THR A 77 10.28 -5.99 -15.88
N LEU A 78 9.27 -6.84 -15.71
CA LEU A 78 8.90 -7.87 -16.70
C LEU A 78 8.54 -7.27 -18.06
N ARG A 79 7.96 -6.07 -18.10
CA ARG A 79 7.68 -5.37 -19.36
C ARG A 79 8.92 -4.85 -20.05
N ILE A 80 9.88 -4.32 -19.31
CA ILE A 80 11.16 -3.85 -19.87
C ILE A 80 11.96 -5.02 -20.44
N LEU A 81 11.88 -6.19 -19.79
CA LEU A 81 12.43 -7.45 -20.30
C LEU A 81 11.66 -8.05 -21.49
N GLY A 82 10.51 -7.46 -21.86
CA GLY A 82 9.67 -7.93 -22.97
C GLY A 82 8.82 -9.17 -22.64
N VAL A 83 8.83 -9.64 -21.39
CA VAL A 83 8.12 -10.84 -20.92
C VAL A 83 6.62 -10.57 -20.73
N ALA A 84 6.28 -9.44 -20.11
CA ALA A 84 4.89 -9.10 -19.80
C ALA A 84 4.37 -7.94 -20.66
N ARG A 85 3.12 -8.04 -21.10
CA ARG A 85 2.40 -6.97 -21.82
C ARG A 85 1.01 -6.77 -21.21
N PRO A 86 0.50 -5.53 -21.15
CA PRO A 86 -0.87 -5.27 -20.72
C PRO A 86 -1.87 -6.03 -21.59
N SER A 87 -2.95 -6.50 -20.96
CA SER A 87 -4.02 -7.24 -21.61
C SER A 87 -4.79 -6.33 -22.56
N LYS A 88 -5.13 -6.86 -23.74
CA LYS A 88 -6.00 -6.20 -24.73
C LYS A 88 -7.48 -6.64 -24.62
N SER A 89 -7.83 -7.35 -23.55
CA SER A 89 -9.20 -7.85 -23.36
C SER A 89 -10.22 -6.71 -23.26
N LYS A 90 -11.43 -6.92 -23.80
CA LYS A 90 -12.57 -6.01 -23.64
C LYS A 90 -12.92 -5.77 -22.17
N PHE A 91 -12.63 -6.73 -21.29
CA PHE A 91 -12.88 -6.65 -19.85
C PHE A 91 -11.76 -5.96 -19.06
N ALA A 92 -10.63 -5.59 -19.70
CA ALA A 92 -9.50 -5.01 -18.99
C ALA A 92 -9.90 -3.75 -18.20
N LYS A 93 -10.69 -2.85 -18.79
CA LYS A 93 -11.17 -1.65 -18.11
C LYS A 93 -12.03 -1.98 -16.88
N ALA A 94 -12.94 -2.94 -17.00
CA ALA A 94 -13.82 -3.36 -15.89
C ALA A 94 -13.00 -3.97 -14.74
N ILE A 95 -12.04 -4.84 -15.05
CA ILE A 95 -11.13 -5.45 -14.06
C ILE A 95 -10.25 -4.38 -13.39
N HIS A 96 -9.78 -3.39 -14.15
CA HIS A 96 -8.98 -2.28 -13.62
C HIS A 96 -9.77 -1.47 -12.59
N VAL A 97 -11.00 -1.10 -12.93
CA VAL A 97 -11.90 -0.36 -12.03
C VAL A 97 -12.26 -1.20 -10.81
N ALA A 98 -12.58 -2.49 -10.98
CA ALA A 98 -12.89 -3.38 -9.87
C ALA A 98 -11.70 -3.52 -8.90
N SER A 99 -10.48 -3.61 -9.42
CA SER A 99 -9.28 -3.72 -8.59
C SER A 99 -9.02 -2.45 -7.79
N TRP A 100 -9.22 -1.27 -8.40
CA TRP A 100 -9.19 0.01 -7.67
C TRP A 100 -10.28 0.10 -6.62
N ALA A 101 -11.50 -0.33 -6.94
CA ALA A 101 -12.62 -0.32 -6.00
C ALA A 101 -12.32 -1.19 -4.77
N VAL A 102 -11.72 -2.37 -4.94
CA VAL A 102 -11.33 -3.23 -3.81
C VAL A 102 -10.27 -2.56 -2.92
N LEU A 103 -9.25 -1.94 -3.52
CA LEU A 103 -8.20 -1.24 -2.76
C LEU A 103 -8.76 -0.01 -2.01
N LEU A 104 -9.63 0.75 -2.66
CA LEU A 104 -10.29 1.92 -2.04
C LEU A 104 -11.26 1.49 -0.94
N LEU A 105 -11.99 0.40 -1.13
CA LEU A 105 -12.86 -0.17 -0.12
C LEU A 105 -12.05 -0.63 1.10
N TYR A 106 -10.92 -1.33 0.88
CA TYR A 106 -10.00 -1.67 1.95
C TYR A 106 -9.52 -0.42 2.70
N ALA A 107 -9.05 0.60 1.99
CA ALA A 107 -8.57 1.84 2.59
C ALA A 107 -9.68 2.55 3.40
N ALA A 108 -10.90 2.62 2.86
CA ALA A 108 -12.05 3.25 3.51
C ALA A 108 -12.48 2.48 4.77
N LEU A 109 -12.49 1.15 4.73
CA LEU A 109 -12.84 0.31 5.88
C LEU A 109 -11.78 0.35 6.98
N MET A 110 -10.50 0.47 6.63
CA MET A 110 -9.42 0.54 7.61
C MET A 110 -9.22 1.94 8.19
N LEU A 111 -9.70 2.99 7.52
CA LEU A 111 -9.46 4.38 7.93
C LEU A 111 -9.94 4.70 9.37
N PRO A 112 -11.16 4.31 9.81
CA PRO A 112 -11.61 4.57 11.19
C PRO A 112 -10.73 3.89 12.23
N LEU A 113 -10.39 2.61 12.03
CA LEU A 113 -9.44 1.88 12.87
C LEU A 113 -8.09 2.60 12.97
N LEU A 114 -7.53 3.05 11.85
CA LEU A 114 -6.23 3.74 11.82
C LEU A 114 -6.28 5.06 12.61
N ILE A 115 -7.37 5.80 12.50
CA ILE A 115 -7.60 7.03 13.27
C ILE A 115 -7.63 6.72 14.77
N GLU A 116 -8.36 5.68 15.18
CA GLU A 116 -8.44 5.28 16.59
C GLU A 116 -7.10 4.76 17.13
N ILE A 117 -6.31 4.05 16.32
CA ILE A 117 -4.94 3.63 16.68
C ILE A 117 -4.05 4.85 16.91
N VAL A 118 -4.09 5.85 16.03
CA VAL A 118 -3.30 7.09 16.17
C VAL A 118 -3.72 7.87 17.42
N LYS A 119 -5.02 8.09 17.62
CA LYS A 119 -5.54 8.76 18.83
C LYS A 119 -5.11 8.03 20.11
N SER A 120 -5.30 6.71 20.15
CA SER A 120 -4.93 5.89 21.31
C SER A 120 -3.43 5.93 21.60
N THR A 121 -2.60 5.99 20.55
CA THR A 121 -1.15 6.13 20.68
C THR A 121 -0.77 7.50 21.24
N ILE A 122 -1.40 8.58 20.77
CA ILE A 122 -1.16 9.93 21.27
C ILE A 122 -1.55 10.03 22.76
N GLN A 123 -2.74 9.55 23.13
CA GLN A 123 -3.19 9.55 24.52
C GLN A 123 -2.26 8.76 25.44
N ALA A 124 -1.79 7.59 24.98
CA ALA A 124 -0.82 6.79 25.74
C ALA A 124 0.50 7.53 25.98
N LEU A 125 0.98 8.29 24.98
CA LEU A 125 2.18 9.12 25.10
C LEU A 125 1.97 10.31 26.03
N GLU A 126 0.83 10.99 25.94
CA GLU A 126 0.47 12.12 26.81
C GLU A 126 0.38 11.68 28.27
N TYR A 127 -0.23 10.54 28.54
CA TYR A 127 -0.31 9.98 29.89
C TYR A 127 1.06 9.62 30.46
N LYS A 128 1.94 9.06 29.63
CA LYS A 128 3.32 8.76 30.04
C LYS A 128 4.10 10.04 30.39
N GLN A 129 3.84 11.14 29.69
CA GLN A 129 4.49 12.42 29.94
C GLN A 129 3.91 13.15 31.16
N ASN A 130 2.57 13.18 31.29
CA ASN A 130 1.86 13.91 32.32
C ASN A 130 0.67 13.09 32.86
N PRO A 131 0.90 12.17 33.82
CA PRO A 131 -0.17 11.33 34.38
C PRO A 131 -1.29 12.12 35.05
N SER A 132 -0.99 13.33 35.54
CA SER A 132 -1.96 14.23 36.19
C SER A 132 -3.09 14.69 35.28
N LEU A 133 -2.92 14.62 33.95
CA LEU A 133 -3.99 14.92 32.99
C LEU A 133 -5.08 13.85 32.95
N PHE A 134 -4.80 12.66 33.50
CA PHE A 134 -5.71 11.51 33.50
C PHE A 134 -5.87 10.96 34.93
N PRO A 135 -6.52 11.72 35.84
CA PRO A 135 -6.60 11.37 37.27
C PRO A 135 -7.35 10.06 37.53
N ASN A 136 -8.23 9.65 36.62
CA ASN A 136 -9.00 8.41 36.70
C ASN A 136 -8.35 7.26 35.90
N GLY A 137 -7.09 7.42 35.50
CA GLY A 137 -6.41 6.51 34.59
C GLY A 137 -6.84 6.69 33.12
N LEU A 138 -6.21 5.91 32.26
CA LEU A 138 -6.43 6.00 30.82
C LEU A 138 -7.65 5.17 30.40
N GLN A 139 -8.65 5.83 29.82
CA GLN A 139 -9.84 5.18 29.28
C GLN A 139 -9.86 5.31 27.76
N TYR A 140 -9.83 4.17 27.07
CA TYR A 140 -9.97 4.12 25.63
C TYR A 140 -11.45 4.06 25.26
N ALA A 141 -12.01 5.17 24.77
CA ALA A 141 -13.34 5.19 24.21
C ALA A 141 -13.29 4.71 22.76
N ASN A 142 -13.68 3.46 22.50
CA ASN A 142 -13.83 2.99 21.13
C ASN A 142 -15.18 3.46 20.57
N ASN A 143 -15.14 4.43 19.65
CA ASN A 143 -16.33 5.00 19.03
C ASN A 143 -16.77 4.26 17.76
N ILE A 144 -16.11 3.15 17.41
CA ILE A 144 -16.40 2.39 16.20
C ILE A 144 -17.65 1.51 16.41
N PRO A 145 -18.67 1.59 15.54
CA PRO A 145 -19.81 0.69 15.60
C PRO A 145 -19.41 -0.79 15.57
N ILE A 146 -20.08 -1.63 16.37
CA ILE A 146 -19.71 -3.05 16.56
C ILE A 146 -19.61 -3.83 15.23
N PHE A 147 -20.51 -3.58 14.28
CA PHE A 147 -20.47 -4.27 12.98
C PHE A 147 -19.21 -3.92 12.17
N LEU A 148 -18.76 -2.65 12.26
CA LEU A 148 -17.57 -2.17 11.58
C LEU A 148 -16.32 -2.74 12.27
N GLN A 149 -16.28 -2.72 13.60
CA GLN A 149 -15.21 -3.33 14.39
C GLN A 149 -15.01 -4.81 14.03
N LYS A 150 -16.09 -5.59 13.88
CA LYS A 150 -16.00 -7.01 13.48
C LYS A 150 -15.34 -7.17 12.11
N THR A 151 -15.71 -6.30 11.16
CA THR A 151 -15.16 -6.31 9.80
C THR A 151 -13.68 -5.91 9.81
N GLU A 152 -13.33 -4.87 10.54
CA GLU A 152 -11.96 -4.39 10.74
C GLU A 152 -11.07 -5.46 11.37
N MET A 153 -11.55 -6.18 12.39
CA MET A 153 -10.79 -7.27 13.03
C MET A 153 -10.50 -8.42 12.06
N GLN A 154 -11.43 -8.75 11.17
CA GLN A 154 -11.21 -9.75 10.13
C GLN A 154 -10.18 -9.27 9.10
N LEU A 155 -10.33 -8.03 8.61
CA LEU A 155 -9.37 -7.42 7.68
C LEU A 155 -7.98 -7.32 8.29
N MET A 156 -7.90 -6.95 9.57
CA MET A 156 -6.67 -6.92 10.34
C MET A 156 -6.04 -8.31 10.38
N SER A 157 -6.77 -9.35 10.81
CA SER A 157 -6.26 -10.72 10.87
C SER A 157 -5.69 -11.20 9.53
N VAL A 158 -6.41 -10.94 8.43
CA VAL A 158 -5.97 -11.30 7.07
C VAL A 158 -4.72 -10.50 6.67
N THR A 159 -4.71 -9.19 6.90
CA THR A 159 -3.59 -8.31 6.51
C THR A 159 -2.32 -8.63 7.30
N TYR A 160 -2.47 -8.98 8.59
CA TYR A 160 -1.36 -9.39 9.46
C TYR A 160 -0.74 -10.72 9.01
N THR A 161 -1.59 -11.70 8.69
CA THR A 161 -1.13 -13.04 8.36
C THR A 161 -0.62 -13.16 6.94
N GLN A 162 -1.21 -12.42 6.00
CA GLN A 162 -0.96 -12.56 4.56
C GLN A 162 -0.83 -11.21 3.85
N PRO A 163 0.08 -10.31 4.29
CA PRO A 163 0.25 -8.99 3.66
C PRO A 163 0.69 -9.09 2.20
N ILE A 164 1.30 -10.22 1.80
CA ILE A 164 1.69 -10.50 0.41
C ILE A 164 0.51 -10.52 -0.56
N MET A 165 -0.74 -10.69 -0.09
CA MET A 165 -1.92 -10.69 -0.95
C MET A 165 -2.10 -9.36 -1.72
N PHE A 166 -1.52 -8.26 -1.24
CA PHE A 166 -1.56 -6.95 -1.92
C PHE A 166 -0.72 -6.90 -3.21
N ILE A 167 0.12 -7.91 -3.46
CA ILE A 167 0.76 -8.09 -4.77
C ILE A 167 -0.29 -8.33 -5.86
N PHE A 168 -1.32 -9.13 -5.59
CA PHE A 168 -2.32 -9.51 -6.60
C PHE A 168 -3.07 -8.33 -7.21
N PRO A 169 -3.74 -7.46 -6.43
CA PRO A 169 -4.41 -6.29 -7.02
C PRO A 169 -3.42 -5.37 -7.74
N SER A 170 -2.16 -5.29 -7.29
CA SER A 170 -1.13 -4.53 -8.00
C SER A 170 -0.80 -5.10 -9.39
N ILE A 171 -0.56 -6.41 -9.48
CA ILE A 171 -0.33 -7.10 -10.75
C ILE A 171 -1.56 -6.96 -11.67
N ILE A 172 -2.75 -7.16 -11.12
CA ILE A 172 -4.00 -7.06 -11.88
C ILE A 172 -4.19 -5.64 -12.41
N LEU A 173 -3.97 -4.61 -11.58
CA LEU A 173 -4.04 -3.20 -12.01
C LEU A 173 -3.08 -2.90 -13.14
N TRP A 174 -1.86 -3.44 -13.07
CA TRP A 174 -0.86 -3.25 -14.11
C TRP A 174 -1.28 -3.96 -15.41
N LEU A 175 -1.72 -5.21 -15.34
CA LEU A 175 -2.13 -6.01 -16.50
C LEU A 175 -3.39 -5.47 -17.16
N SER A 176 -4.29 -4.89 -16.38
CA SER A 176 -5.58 -4.34 -16.84
C SER A 176 -5.49 -2.91 -17.35
N LYS A 177 -4.29 -2.31 -17.36
CA LYS A 177 -4.08 -0.93 -17.80
C LYS A 177 -4.57 -0.75 -19.25
N PRO A 178 -5.50 0.20 -19.51
CA PRO A 178 -6.03 0.41 -20.85
C PRO A 178 -4.91 0.80 -21.82
N SER A 179 -4.93 0.20 -23.01
CA SER A 179 -3.97 0.52 -24.07
C SER A 179 -4.20 1.96 -24.56
N GLU A 180 -3.18 2.81 -24.46
CA GLU A 180 -3.18 4.19 -24.99
C GLU A 180 -3.52 4.27 -26.49
N LYS A 181 -3.54 3.15 -27.22
CA LYS A 181 -3.82 3.08 -28.66
C LYS A 181 -5.31 3.04 -29.03
N SER A 182 -6.24 3.00 -28.07
CA SER A 182 -7.69 2.94 -28.34
C SER A 182 -8.40 4.30 -28.27
N ALA A 183 -7.65 5.41 -28.21
CA ALA A 183 -8.19 6.76 -28.32
C ALA A 183 -7.85 7.34 -29.72
N LYS A 184 -8.42 6.74 -30.75
CA LYS A 184 -8.55 7.31 -32.10
C LYS A 184 -9.85 6.83 -32.70
#